data_AF-A0A2U1KDX4-F1
#
_entry.id   AF-A0A2U1KDX4-F1
#
_cell.length_a   1.000
_cell.length_b   1.000
_cell.length_c   1.000
_cell.angle_alpha   90.00
_cell.angle_beta   90.00
_cell.angle_gamma   90.00
#
_symmetry.space_group_name_H-M   'P 1'
#
loop_
_entity.id
_entity.type
_entity.pdbx_description
1 polymer ?
#
loop_
_entity_poly.entity_id
_entity_poly.type
_entity_poly.pdbx_seq_one_letter_code
_entity_poly.pdbx_strand_id
1 'polypeptide(L)'
;METTPKELIAANSMYRIAQTIVFNYQGNVEPMSVEELFALLRGMIADIFLACFTNIPRVILMKCHASAIEKRESSVEAAAKLLGRTKEILKRLEVQELPSMDPDKMAFIDEWRAHLRQSIP
;
A
#
# COMPACT_ATOMS: atom_id res chain seq x y z
N MET A 1 -26.43 -0.93 14.27
CA MET A 1 -25.59 -1.80 13.41
C MET A 1 -24.22 -1.81 14.04
N GLU A 2 -23.68 -3.00 14.36
CA GLU A 2 -22.32 -3.12 14.89
C GLU A 2 -21.31 -2.95 13.75
N THR A 3 -20.40 -2.00 13.90
CA THR A 3 -19.31 -1.75 12.95
C THR A 3 -18.28 -2.88 13.06
N THR A 4 -17.99 -3.54 11.95
CA THR A 4 -17.02 -4.64 11.90
C THR A 4 -15.58 -4.12 12.04
N PRO A 5 -14.61 -4.98 12.43
CA PRO A 5 -13.20 -4.58 12.52
C PRO A 5 -12.63 -4.03 11.20
N LYS A 6 -13.09 -4.54 10.06
CA LYS A 6 -12.66 -4.09 8.73
C LYS A 6 -13.17 -2.69 8.41
N GLU A 7 -14.43 -2.41 8.75
CA GLU A 7 -15.04 -1.09 8.57
C GLU A 7 -14.37 -0.05 9.47
N LEU A 8 -13.99 -0.42 10.70
CA LEU A 8 -13.26 0.47 11.60
C LEU A 8 -11.87 0.82 11.06
N ILE A 9 -11.13 -0.18 10.53
CA ILE A 9 -9.81 0.04 9.91
C ILE A 9 -9.94 0.92 8.67
N ALA A 10 -10.94 0.67 7.81
CA ALA A 10 -11.20 1.49 6.63
C ALA A 10 -11.54 2.93 7.01
N ALA A 11 -12.45 3.13 7.98
CA ALA A 11 -12.84 4.46 8.47
C ALA A 11 -11.65 5.23 9.05
N ASN A 12 -10.83 4.59 9.87
CA ASN A 12 -9.64 5.22 10.44
C ASN A 12 -8.60 5.58 9.36
N SER A 13 -8.48 4.74 8.32
CA SER A 13 -7.58 5.01 7.20
C SER A 13 -8.07 6.19 6.37
N MET A 14 -9.37 6.24 6.03
CA MET A 14 -10.00 7.37 5.33
C MET A 14 -9.87 8.67 6.13
N TYR A 15 -10.08 8.63 7.45
CA TYR A 15 -9.92 9.78 8.32
C TYR A 15 -8.49 10.33 8.28
N ARG A 16 -7.47 9.46 8.38
CA ARG A 16 -6.07 9.88 8.32
C ARG A 16 -5.68 10.44 6.96
N ILE A 17 -6.15 9.85 5.87
CA ILE A 17 -5.93 10.39 4.50
C ILE A 17 -6.54 11.79 4.39
N ALA A 18 -7.77 11.98 4.86
CA ALA A 18 -8.44 13.28 4.86
C ALA A 18 -7.68 14.32 5.71
N GLN A 19 -7.18 13.95 6.88
CA GLN A 19 -6.34 14.83 7.69
C GLN A 19 -5.05 15.24 6.97
N THR A 20 -4.37 14.31 6.31
CA THR A 20 -3.17 14.61 5.52
C THR A 20 -3.49 15.57 4.37
N ILE A 21 -4.62 15.39 3.69
CA ILE A 21 -5.08 16.31 2.63
C ILE A 21 -5.31 17.71 3.19
N VAL A 22 -6.06 17.84 4.28
CA VAL A 22 -6.37 19.13 4.90
C VAL A 22 -5.09 19.83 5.38
N PHE A 23 -4.17 19.10 5.99
CA PHE A 23 -2.88 19.63 6.43
C PHE A 23 -2.05 20.19 5.27
N ASN A 24 -1.95 19.45 4.16
CA ASN A 24 -1.23 19.92 2.98
C ASN A 24 -1.92 21.13 2.32
N TYR A 25 -3.25 21.20 2.34
CA TYR A 25 -4.00 22.34 1.81
C TYR A 25 -3.79 23.62 2.65
N GLN A 26 -3.72 23.48 3.99
CA GLN A 26 -3.57 24.61 4.91
C GLN A 26 -2.12 25.11 5.05
N GLY A 27 -1.12 24.28 4.71
CA GLY A 27 0.30 24.62 4.80
C GLY A 27 0.86 25.41 3.62
N ASN A 28 0.13 25.52 2.50
CA ASN A 28 0.60 26.17 1.29
C ASN A 28 0.28 27.67 1.27
N VAL A 29 1.24 28.47 0.80
CA VAL A 29 1.09 29.94 0.64
C VAL A 29 0.11 30.29 -0.48
N GLU A 30 -0.04 29.41 -1.48
CA GLU A 30 -1.07 29.47 -2.51
C GLU A 30 -2.06 28.30 -2.40
N PRO A 31 -3.36 28.53 -2.66
CA PRO A 31 -4.35 27.46 -2.66
C PRO A 31 -4.03 26.42 -3.74
N MET A 32 -4.01 25.15 -3.35
CA MET A 32 -3.83 24.02 -4.26
C MET A 32 -5.00 23.93 -5.25
N SER A 33 -4.71 23.71 -6.54
CA SER A 33 -5.72 23.46 -7.56
C SER A 33 -6.45 22.12 -7.35
N VAL A 34 -7.63 21.97 -7.97
CA VAL A 34 -8.40 20.72 -7.90
C VAL A 34 -7.60 19.56 -8.53
N GLU A 35 -6.87 19.84 -9.60
CA GLU A 35 -6.04 18.89 -10.33
C GLU A 35 -4.88 18.36 -9.46
N GLU A 36 -4.19 19.25 -8.74
CA GLU A 36 -3.12 18.90 -7.82
C GLU A 36 -3.65 18.08 -6.63
N LEU A 37 -4.82 18.45 -6.10
CA LEU A 37 -5.49 17.68 -5.05
C LEU A 37 -5.83 16.26 -5.52
N PHE A 38 -6.36 16.12 -6.74
CA PHE A 38 -6.64 14.81 -7.33
C PHE A 38 -5.37 13.99 -7.56
N ALA A 39 -4.27 14.62 -7.97
CA ALA A 39 -2.98 13.96 -8.14
C ALA A 39 -2.42 13.46 -6.80
N LEU A 40 -2.48 14.28 -5.75
CA LEU A 40 -2.07 13.91 -4.39
C LEU A 40 -2.88 12.72 -3.85
N LEU A 41 -4.21 12.77 -3.98
CA LEU A 41 -5.10 11.69 -3.57
C LEU A 41 -4.79 10.39 -4.33
N ARG A 42 -4.57 10.48 -5.64
CA ARG A 42 -4.21 9.34 -6.48
C ARG A 42 -2.87 8.72 -6.04
N GLY A 43 -1.87 9.55 -5.76
CA GLY A 43 -0.57 9.11 -5.25
C GLY A 43 -0.70 8.35 -3.94
N MET A 44 -1.41 8.92 -2.95
CA MET A 44 -1.63 8.25 -1.66
C MET A 44 -2.33 6.90 -1.79
N ILE A 45 -3.33 6.79 -2.68
CA ILE A 45 -4.00 5.52 -2.95
C ILE A 45 -3.03 4.50 -3.57
N ALA A 46 -2.22 4.93 -4.55
CA ALA A 46 -1.23 4.09 -5.19
C ALA A 46 -0.17 3.58 -4.20
N ASP A 47 0.33 4.45 -3.32
CA ASP A 47 1.32 4.10 -2.29
C ASP A 47 0.77 3.06 -1.30
N ILE A 48 -0.50 3.19 -0.90
CA ILE A 48 -1.18 2.20 -0.04
C ILE A 48 -1.25 0.84 -0.74
N PHE A 49 -1.63 0.82 -2.02
CA PHE A 49 -1.67 -0.43 -2.80
C PHE A 49 -0.29 -1.04 -2.96
N LEU A 50 0.72 -0.23 -3.27
CA LEU A 50 2.11 -0.69 -3.44
C LEU A 50 2.64 -1.31 -2.15
N ALA A 51 2.48 -0.65 -1.00
CA ALA A 51 2.87 -1.19 0.31
C ALA A 51 2.12 -2.48 0.69
N CYS A 52 0.88 -2.65 0.22
CA CYS A 52 0.15 -3.89 0.39
C CYS A 52 0.72 -5.00 -0.51
N PHE A 53 1.15 -4.67 -1.73
CA PHE A 53 1.72 -5.63 -2.68
C PHE A 53 3.13 -6.06 -2.33
N THR A 54 3.97 -5.19 -1.76
CA THR A 54 5.31 -5.59 -1.30
C THR A 54 5.28 -6.65 -0.19
N ASN A 55 4.16 -6.77 0.54
CA ASN A 55 3.97 -7.82 1.54
C ASN A 55 3.55 -9.18 0.95
N ILE A 56 3.14 -9.23 -0.32
CA ILE A 56 2.64 -10.45 -0.98
C ILE A 56 3.70 -11.56 -1.03
N PRO A 57 4.94 -11.32 -1.50
CA PRO A 57 5.96 -12.38 -1.55
C PRO A 57 6.20 -13.05 -0.20
N ARG A 58 6.20 -12.25 0.88
CA ARG A 58 6.38 -12.75 2.25
C ARG A 58 5.18 -13.57 2.73
N VAL A 59 3.95 -13.12 2.47
CA VAL A 59 2.74 -13.89 2.77
C VAL A 59 2.73 -15.20 2.00
N ILE A 60 3.11 -15.20 0.72
CA ILE A 60 3.26 -16.40 -0.10
C ILE A 60 4.27 -17.35 0.53
N LEU A 61 5.46 -16.88 0.89
CA LEU A 61 6.50 -17.69 1.53
C LEU A 61 5.98 -18.34 2.82
N MET A 62 5.35 -17.56 3.71
CA MET A 62 4.76 -18.07 4.95
C MET A 62 3.70 -19.14 4.70
N LYS A 63 2.87 -18.97 3.67
CA LYS A 63 1.84 -19.94 3.29
C LYS A 63 2.47 -21.20 2.67
N CYS A 64 3.56 -21.09 1.91
CA CYS A 64 4.30 -22.22 1.32
C CYS A 64 5.08 -23.06 2.34
N HIS A 65 5.40 -22.48 3.51
CA HIS A 65 6.00 -23.17 4.66
C HIS A 65 4.98 -23.82 5.62
N ALA A 66 3.67 -23.80 5.31
CA ALA A 66 2.67 -24.51 6.09
C ALA A 66 2.89 -26.04 6.04
N SER A 67 2.91 -26.69 7.20
CA SER A 67 3.43 -28.06 7.41
C SER A 67 2.57 -29.22 6.88
N ALA A 68 1.38 -28.96 6.33
CA ALA A 68 0.52 -30.00 5.76
C ALA A 68 0.47 -29.88 4.23
N ILE A 69 0.76 -30.97 3.52
CA ILE A 69 0.84 -31.03 2.05
C ILE A 69 -0.44 -30.51 1.37
N GLU A 70 -1.62 -30.78 1.95
CA GLU A 70 -2.92 -30.28 1.48
C GLU A 70 -3.08 -28.76 1.66
N LYS A 71 -2.53 -28.18 2.73
CA LYS A 71 -2.47 -26.72 2.91
C LYS A 71 -1.50 -26.07 1.93
N ARG A 72 -0.52 -26.83 1.42
CA ARG A 72 0.52 -26.35 0.50
C ARG A 72 -0.02 -26.16 -0.91
N GLU A 73 -0.88 -27.05 -1.40
CA GLU A 73 -1.49 -26.92 -2.74
C GLU A 73 -2.47 -25.73 -2.80
N SER A 74 -3.38 -25.62 -1.84
CA SER A 74 -4.30 -24.48 -1.73
C SER A 74 -3.54 -23.14 -1.51
N SER A 75 -2.44 -23.18 -0.77
CA SER A 75 -1.53 -22.05 -0.59
C SER A 75 -0.84 -21.62 -1.88
N VAL A 76 -0.30 -22.57 -2.65
CA VAL A 76 0.36 -22.33 -3.94
C VAL A 76 -0.64 -21.80 -4.97
N GLU A 77 -1.85 -22.35 -5.01
CA GLU A 77 -2.92 -21.84 -5.89
C GLU A 77 -3.29 -20.39 -5.53
N ALA A 78 -3.44 -20.08 -4.24
CA ALA A 78 -3.70 -18.72 -3.77
C ALA A 78 -2.57 -17.76 -4.13
N ALA A 79 -1.31 -18.20 -4.00
CA ALA A 79 -0.13 -17.44 -4.38
C ALA A 79 -0.07 -17.15 -5.89
N ALA A 80 -0.37 -18.14 -6.74
CA ALA A 80 -0.40 -17.97 -8.18
C ALA A 80 -1.50 -17.00 -8.64
N LYS A 81 -2.71 -17.10 -8.06
CA LYS A 81 -3.81 -16.16 -8.32
C LYS A 81 -3.43 -14.73 -7.90
N LEU A 82 -2.78 -14.60 -6.75
CA LEU A 82 -2.34 -13.32 -6.22
C LEU A 82 -1.25 -12.68 -7.11
N LEU A 83 -0.27 -13.47 -7.57
CA LEU A 83 0.76 -13.03 -8.52
C LEU A 83 0.14 -12.56 -9.85
N GLY A 84 -0.81 -13.33 -10.40
CA GLY A 84 -1.51 -12.97 -11.63
C GLY A 84 -2.25 -11.64 -11.54
N ARG A 85 -2.99 -11.42 -10.44
CA ARG A 85 -3.68 -10.15 -10.18
C ARG A 85 -2.69 -8.98 -9.97
N THR A 86 -1.61 -9.22 -9.25
CA THR A 86 -0.59 -8.20 -8.96
C THR A 86 0.15 -7.78 -10.24
N LYS A 87 0.32 -8.68 -11.21
CA LYS A 87 0.94 -8.38 -12.52
C LYS A 87 0.16 -7.34 -13.33
N GLU A 88 -1.17 -7.40 -13.33
CA GLU A 88 -1.98 -6.38 -14.03
C GLU A 88 -1.89 -5.01 -13.35
N ILE A 89 -1.74 -5.00 -12.04
CA ILE A 89 -1.61 -3.76 -11.26
C ILE A 89 -0.21 -3.16 -11.44
N LEU A 90 0.84 -4.00 -11.41
CA LEU A 90 2.21 -3.58 -11.71
C LEU A 90 2.34 -3.00 -13.12
N LYS A 91 1.69 -3.57 -14.14
CA LYS A 91 1.64 -2.97 -15.49
C LYS A 91 1.03 -1.57 -15.53
N ARG A 92 0.08 -1.28 -14.63
CA ARG A 92 -0.50 0.07 -14.50
C ARG A 92 0.39 1.00 -13.67
N LEU A 93 1.23 0.44 -12.81
CA LEU A 93 2.20 1.14 -11.96
C LEU A 93 3.58 1.36 -12.61
N GLU A 94 3.87 0.79 -13.79
CA GLU A 94 5.11 0.98 -14.58
C GLU A 94 5.48 2.46 -14.86
N VAL A 95 4.62 3.41 -14.49
CA VAL A 95 4.86 4.85 -14.56
C VAL A 95 5.62 5.40 -13.33
N GLN A 96 5.74 4.64 -12.24
CA GLN A 96 6.31 5.12 -10.97
C GLN A 96 7.63 4.40 -10.63
N GLU A 97 8.71 5.16 -10.46
CA GLU A 97 9.98 4.63 -9.97
C GLU A 97 9.85 4.19 -8.50
N LEU A 98 10.41 3.02 -8.19
CA LEU A 98 10.49 2.53 -6.81
C LEU A 98 11.48 3.40 -6.01
N PRO A 99 11.20 3.67 -4.73
CA PRO A 99 12.16 4.37 -3.88
C PRO A 99 13.46 3.57 -3.76
N SER A 100 14.58 4.29 -3.70
CA SER A 100 15.92 3.70 -3.46
C SER A 100 16.04 3.22 -2.01
N MET A 101 15.42 2.08 -1.73
CA MET A 101 15.41 1.41 -0.43
C MET A 101 15.91 -0.03 -0.60
N ASP A 102 16.53 -0.56 0.46
CA ASP A 102 16.85 -1.99 0.55
C ASP A 102 15.59 -2.85 0.32
N PRO A 103 15.61 -3.81 -0.62
CA PRO A 103 14.48 -4.69 -0.91
C PRO A 103 13.90 -5.43 0.29
N ASP A 104 14.72 -5.83 1.25
CA ASP A 104 14.24 -6.53 2.45
C ASP A 104 13.49 -5.59 3.40
N LYS A 105 13.85 -4.30 3.39
CA LYS A 105 13.15 -3.26 4.16
C LYS A 105 11.83 -2.84 3.52
N MET A 106 11.73 -2.90 2.18
CA MET A 106 10.49 -2.61 1.46
C MET A 106 9.32 -3.53 1.83
N ALA A 107 9.60 -4.67 2.48
CA ALA A 107 8.59 -5.59 3.01
C ALA A 107 7.99 -5.18 4.37
N PHE A 108 8.36 -4.03 4.92
CA PHE A 108 7.89 -3.55 6.23
C PHE A 108 7.31 -2.14 6.12
N ILE A 109 6.04 -1.98 6.48
CA ILE A 109 5.33 -0.68 6.36
C ILE A 109 5.95 0.43 7.22
N ASP A 110 6.61 0.08 8.31
CA ASP A 110 7.27 1.05 9.19
C ASP A 110 8.53 1.64 8.54
N GLU A 111 9.24 0.88 7.70
CA GLU A 111 10.38 1.36 6.92
C GLU A 111 9.91 2.35 5.84
N TRP A 112 8.79 2.07 5.17
CA TRP A 112 8.16 3.01 4.24
C TRP A 112 7.75 4.32 4.92
N ARG A 113 7.17 4.24 6.13
CA ARG A 113 6.82 5.44 6.92
C ARG A 113 8.04 6.25 7.31
N ALA A 114 9.13 5.59 7.69
CA ALA A 114 10.37 6.26 8.05
C ALA A 114 10.98 6.98 6.83
N HIS A 115 11.01 6.32 5.68
CA HIS A 115 11.53 6.89 4.44
C HIS A 115 10.72 8.10 3.97
N LEU A 116 9.39 7.97 3.88
CA LEU A 116 8.52 9.08 3.46
C LEU A 116 8.58 10.28 4.40
N ARG A 117 8.84 10.07 5.70
CA ARG A 117 9.05 11.17 6.66
C ARG A 117 10.36 11.92 6.46
N GLN A 118 11.39 11.28 5.91
CA GLN A 118 12.68 11.92 5.59
C GLN A 118 12.63 12.68 4.27
N SER A 119 11.69 12.33 3.38
CA SER A 119 11.51 12.95 2.06
C SER A 119 10.60 14.18 2.07
N ILE A 120 9.97 14.49 3.20
CA ILE A 120 9.15 15.70 3.38
C ILE A 120 10.06 16.79 3.98
N PRO A 121 10.23 17.96 3.33
CA PRO A 121 11.01 19.08 3.86
C PRO A 121 10.52 19.61 5.21
#